data_AF-A0A835RHL6-F1
#
_entry.id   AF-A0A835RHL6-F1
#
_cell.length_a   1.000
_cell.length_b   1.000
_cell.length_c   1.000
_cell.angle_alpha   90.00
_cell.angle_beta   90.00
_cell.angle_gamma   90.00
#
_symmetry.space_group_name_H-M   'P 1'
#
loop_
_entity.id
_entity.type
_entity.pdbx_description
1 polymer ?
#
loop_
_entity_poly.entity_id
_entity_poly.type
_entity_poly.pdbx_seq_one_letter_code
_entity_poly.pdbx_strand_id
1 'polypeptide(L)'
;MFVGKSATLPSITDKDWDDIKFGVDNRIDYYAVSFVKDAKVVHELKDFLQSCGADIHVIVKIESADSIPNLHSILSASDGAMVARGDLGAELPIEEVPILQVPIIRICRSMGKAVIVATNMLESMIVHPTPTRAEVSDIAIADS
;
A
#
# COMPACT_ATOMS: atom_id res chain seq x y z
N MET A 1 -16.46 -15.95 -5.53
CA MET A 1 -16.42 -14.49 -5.30
C MET A 1 -16.17 -14.30 -3.81
N PHE A 2 -14.92 -14.05 -3.42
CA PHE A 2 -14.60 -13.72 -2.04
C PHE A 2 -15.04 -12.28 -1.80
N VAL A 3 -15.99 -12.07 -0.90
CA VAL A 3 -16.38 -10.73 -0.47
C VAL A 3 -15.40 -10.36 0.64
N GLY A 4 -14.48 -9.43 0.34
CA GLY A 4 -13.50 -8.94 1.30
C GLY A 4 -14.17 -8.35 2.54
N LYS A 5 -13.54 -8.47 3.72
CA LYS A 5 -14.11 -8.01 5.00
C LYS A 5 -14.39 -6.51 5.05
N SER A 6 -13.81 -5.74 4.12
CA SER A 6 -13.80 -4.28 4.11
C SER A 6 -14.91 -3.64 3.25
N ALA A 7 -15.83 -4.41 2.65
CA ALA A 7 -16.72 -3.92 1.57
C ALA A 7 -17.51 -2.62 1.83
N THR A 8 -17.75 -2.22 3.09
CA THR A 8 -18.64 -1.09 3.44
C THR A 8 -17.97 0.14 4.06
N LEU A 9 -16.69 0.08 4.45
CA LEU A 9 -16.03 1.22 5.10
C LEU A 9 -15.39 2.16 4.06
N PRO A 10 -15.44 3.49 4.27
CA PRO A 10 -14.67 4.42 3.46
C PRO A 10 -13.18 4.20 3.69
N SER A 11 -12.36 4.43 2.66
CA SER A 11 -10.90 4.28 2.74
C SER A 11 -10.22 5.34 3.62
N ILE A 12 -10.88 6.48 3.88
CA ILE A 12 -10.45 7.49 4.87
C ILE A 12 -11.64 7.74 5.80
N THR A 13 -11.44 7.53 7.09
CA THR A 13 -12.42 7.78 8.15
C THR A 13 -12.31 9.21 8.70
N ASP A 14 -13.27 9.63 9.52
CA ASP A 14 -13.20 10.93 10.22
C ASP A 14 -11.95 11.05 11.09
N LYS A 15 -11.55 9.96 11.74
CA LYS A 15 -10.30 9.90 12.51
C LYS A 15 -9.08 10.08 11.62
N ASP A 16 -9.05 9.42 10.46
CA ASP A 16 -7.93 9.53 9.53
C ASP A 16 -7.78 10.98 9.01
N TRP A 17 -8.88 11.70 8.82
CA TRP A 17 -8.82 13.13 8.48
C TRP A 17 -8.17 13.99 9.56
N ASP A 18 -8.38 13.66 10.84
CA ASP A 18 -7.71 14.37 11.93
C ASP A 18 -6.21 14.02 11.99
N ASP A 19 -5.85 12.76 11.75
CA ASP A 19 -4.45 12.32 11.62
C ASP A 19 -3.75 12.98 10.41
N ILE A 20 -4.49 13.19 9.31
CA ILE A 20 -4.01 13.91 8.12
C ILE A 20 -3.76 15.39 8.45
N LYS A 21 -4.69 16.08 9.12
CA LYS A 21 -4.45 17.49 9.52
C LYS A 21 -3.23 17.59 10.45
N PHE A 22 -3.12 16.67 11.40
CA PHE A 22 -1.98 16.61 12.30
C PHE A 22 -0.65 16.44 11.55
N GLY A 23 -0.57 15.54 10.56
CA GLY A 23 0.67 15.36 9.80
C GLY A 23 1.00 16.55 8.87
N VAL A 24 0.00 17.27 8.35
CA VAL A 24 0.21 18.55 7.64
C VAL A 24 0.86 19.59 8.57
N ASP A 25 0.34 19.76 9.78
CA ASP A 25 0.90 20.69 10.76
C ASP A 25 2.34 20.35 11.15
N ASN A 26 2.68 19.05 11.12
CA ASN A 26 4.02 18.53 11.44
C ASN A 26 4.94 18.37 10.23
N ARG A 27 4.49 18.68 9.01
CA ARG A 27 5.27 18.60 7.76
C ARG A 27 5.93 17.23 7.56
N ILE A 28 5.15 16.17 7.71
CA ILE A 28 5.63 14.81 7.38
C ILE A 28 5.85 14.69 5.87
N ASP A 29 6.69 13.75 5.43
CA ASP A 29 7.02 13.59 4.02
C ASP A 29 6.04 12.69 3.24
N TYR A 30 5.42 11.71 3.92
CA TYR A 30 4.59 10.68 3.27
C TYR A 30 3.37 10.30 4.11
N TYR A 31 2.25 10.06 3.43
CA TYR A 31 1.13 9.26 3.93
C TYR A 31 1.09 7.89 3.27
N ALA A 32 0.96 6.84 4.09
CA ALA A 32 0.64 5.48 3.62
C ALA A 32 -0.86 5.21 3.80
N VAL A 33 -1.65 5.29 2.73
CA VAL A 33 -3.11 5.20 2.78
C VAL A 33 -3.55 3.74 2.73
N SER A 34 -4.31 3.32 3.73
CA SER A 34 -4.78 1.94 3.89
C SER A 34 -6.09 1.68 3.13
N PHE A 35 -6.35 0.43 2.78
CA PHE A 35 -7.56 -0.11 2.18
C PHE A 35 -8.08 0.71 0.98
N VAL A 36 -7.17 1.16 0.12
CA VAL A 36 -7.50 1.91 -1.10
C VAL A 36 -8.13 0.98 -2.13
N LYS A 37 -9.34 1.30 -2.57
CA LYS A 37 -10.12 0.47 -3.52
C LYS A 37 -10.28 1.11 -4.90
N ASP A 38 -10.17 2.42 -4.97
CA ASP A 38 -10.29 3.20 -6.19
C ASP A 38 -9.40 4.45 -6.13
N ALA A 39 -9.23 5.12 -7.27
CA ALA A 39 -8.42 6.32 -7.36
C ALA A 39 -9.06 7.55 -6.69
N LYS A 40 -10.37 7.53 -6.41
CA LYS A 40 -11.10 8.70 -5.92
C LYS A 40 -10.57 9.16 -4.57
N VAL A 41 -10.34 8.21 -3.65
CA VAL A 41 -9.79 8.54 -2.33
C VAL A 41 -8.39 9.17 -2.41
N VAL A 42 -7.58 8.73 -3.38
CA VAL A 42 -6.23 9.27 -3.59
C VAL A 42 -6.30 10.71 -4.08
N HIS A 43 -7.22 10.99 -5.02
CA HIS A 43 -7.47 12.35 -5.49
C HIS A 43 -8.01 13.25 -4.38
N GLU A 44 -8.98 12.78 -3.60
CA GLU A 44 -9.54 13.54 -2.47
C GLU A 44 -8.44 13.95 -1.46
N LEU A 45 -7.53 13.03 -1.11
CA LEU A 45 -6.40 13.35 -0.24
C LEU A 45 -5.43 14.34 -0.89
N LYS A 46 -5.04 14.13 -2.15
CA LYS A 46 -4.09 15.02 -2.83
C LYS A 46 -4.65 16.43 -3.03
N ASP A 47 -5.93 16.56 -3.36
CA ASP A 47 -6.61 17.85 -3.46
C ASP A 47 -6.62 18.59 -2.12
N PHE A 48 -6.88 17.87 -1.02
CA PHE A 48 -6.78 18.43 0.32
C PHE A 48 -5.36 18.92 0.64
N LEU A 49 -4.34 18.07 0.44
CA LEU A 49 -2.94 18.42 0.69
C LEU A 49 -2.50 19.63 -0.13
N GLN A 50 -2.89 19.68 -1.40
CA GLN A 50 -2.64 20.82 -2.28
C GLN A 50 -3.33 22.10 -1.77
N SER A 51 -4.56 22.01 -1.27
CA SER A 51 -5.28 23.16 -0.71
C SER A 51 -4.62 23.73 0.54
N CYS A 52 -3.89 22.89 1.29
CA CYS A 52 -3.08 23.29 2.42
C CYS A 52 -1.68 23.81 2.03
N GLY A 53 -1.30 23.73 0.74
CA GLY A 53 0.05 24.02 0.27
C GLY A 53 1.10 23.02 0.80
N ALA A 54 0.67 21.80 1.14
CA ALA A 54 1.52 20.77 1.71
C ALA A 54 2.13 19.89 0.59
N ASP A 55 3.45 19.77 0.57
CA ASP A 55 4.20 18.90 -0.35
C ASP A 55 4.42 17.54 0.31
N ILE A 56 3.33 16.78 0.51
CA ILE A 56 3.34 15.47 1.16
C ILE A 56 2.95 14.42 0.14
N HIS A 57 3.77 13.37 0.01
CA HIS A 57 3.53 12.31 -0.96
C HIS A 57 2.54 11.26 -0.46
N VAL A 58 1.74 10.71 -1.37
CA VAL A 58 0.73 9.69 -1.07
C VAL A 58 1.18 8.34 -1.62
N ILE A 59 1.49 7.42 -0.71
CA ILE A 59 1.78 6.01 -0.97
C ILE A 59 0.52 5.19 -0.70
N VAL A 60 0.00 4.51 -1.71
CA VAL A 60 -1.21 3.66 -1.54
C VAL A 60 -0.82 2.25 -1.12
N LYS A 61 -1.50 1.70 -0.12
CA LYS A 61 -1.32 0.30 0.28
C LYS A 61 -2.24 -0.60 -0.56
N ILE A 62 -1.64 -1.49 -1.32
CA ILE A 62 -2.32 -2.52 -2.11
C ILE A 62 -2.51 -3.74 -1.21
N GLU A 63 -3.71 -3.84 -0.64
CA GLU A 63 -3.97 -4.75 0.48
C GLU A 63 -5.38 -5.36 0.52
N SER A 64 -6.18 -5.08 -0.50
CA SER A 64 -7.53 -5.63 -0.64
C SER A 64 -7.72 -6.22 -2.02
N ALA A 65 -8.51 -7.30 -2.10
CA ALA A 65 -8.94 -7.87 -3.38
C ALA A 65 -9.64 -6.81 -4.27
N ASP A 66 -10.36 -5.86 -3.66
CA ASP A 66 -11.07 -4.78 -4.36
C ASP A 66 -10.12 -3.81 -5.10
N SER A 67 -8.85 -3.73 -4.67
CA SER A 67 -7.85 -2.86 -5.29
C SER A 67 -7.31 -3.41 -6.62
N ILE A 68 -7.34 -4.73 -6.81
CA ILE A 68 -6.69 -5.41 -7.93
C ILE A 68 -7.31 -5.03 -9.29
N PRO A 69 -8.64 -5.00 -9.46
CA PRO A 69 -9.26 -4.57 -10.72
C PRO A 69 -8.98 -3.09 -11.06
N ASN A 70 -8.74 -2.27 -10.04
CA ASN A 70 -8.52 -0.82 -10.17
C ASN A 70 -7.04 -0.43 -10.07
N LEU A 71 -6.12 -1.41 -10.10
CA LEU A 71 -4.72 -1.19 -9.77
C LEU A 71 -4.10 -0.07 -10.60
N HIS A 72 -4.31 -0.06 -11.92
CA HIS A 72 -3.71 0.95 -12.79
C HIS A 72 -4.20 2.37 -12.47
N SER A 73 -5.49 2.58 -12.18
CA SER A 73 -6.02 3.91 -11.87
C SER A 73 -5.54 4.39 -10.50
N ILE A 74 -5.54 3.50 -9.50
CA ILE A 74 -5.00 3.77 -8.16
C ILE A 74 -3.52 4.17 -8.24
N LEU A 75 -2.71 3.35 -8.92
CA LEU A 75 -1.29 3.61 -9.09
C LEU A 75 -1.03 4.87 -9.91
N SER A 76 -1.88 5.22 -10.86
CA SER A 76 -1.74 6.46 -11.65
C SER A 76 -2.01 7.72 -10.81
N ALA A 77 -2.93 7.64 -9.84
CA ALA A 77 -3.28 8.76 -8.96
C ALA A 77 -2.26 8.99 -7.82
N SER A 78 -1.59 7.93 -7.36
CA SER A 78 -0.66 7.99 -6.21
C SER A 78 0.75 8.47 -6.58
N ASP A 79 1.58 8.75 -5.58
CA ASP A 79 3.01 9.06 -5.77
C ASP A 79 3.90 7.80 -5.69
N GLY A 80 3.36 6.75 -5.09
CA GLY A 80 3.96 5.43 -5.02
C GLY A 80 2.98 4.40 -4.47
N ALA A 81 3.47 3.19 -4.23
CA ALA A 81 2.66 2.11 -3.68
C ALA A 81 3.40 1.26 -2.66
N MET A 82 2.65 0.59 -1.80
CA MET A 82 3.11 -0.42 -0.87
C MET A 82 2.36 -1.71 -1.12
N VAL A 83 3.05 -2.80 -1.44
CA VAL A 83 2.47 -4.15 -1.51
C VAL A 83 2.42 -4.68 -0.07
N ALA A 84 1.27 -4.57 0.60
CA ALA A 84 1.11 -5.00 1.99
C ALA A 84 0.64 -6.45 2.05
N ARG A 85 1.61 -7.37 2.04
CA ARG A 85 1.40 -8.81 1.79
C ARG A 85 0.62 -9.52 2.89
N GLY A 86 0.75 -9.08 4.15
CA GLY A 86 0.02 -9.63 5.29
C GLY A 86 -1.48 -9.41 5.16
N ASP A 87 -1.89 -8.15 4.94
CA ASP A 87 -3.30 -7.79 4.72
C ASP A 87 -3.82 -8.38 3.41
N LEU A 88 -3.05 -8.31 2.33
CA LEU A 88 -3.44 -8.89 1.03
C LEU A 88 -3.63 -10.42 1.12
N GLY A 89 -2.78 -11.12 1.88
CA GLY A 89 -2.89 -12.56 2.12
C GLY A 89 -4.01 -12.95 3.10
N ALA A 90 -4.60 -11.99 3.81
CA ALA A 90 -5.83 -12.21 4.57
C ALA A 90 -7.08 -12.13 3.67
N GLU A 91 -6.99 -11.45 2.52
CA GLU A 91 -8.09 -11.21 1.58
C GLU A 91 -8.06 -12.14 0.36
N LEU A 92 -6.87 -12.65 -0.02
CA LEU A 92 -6.65 -13.54 -1.17
C LEU A 92 -5.99 -14.85 -0.72
N PRO A 93 -6.08 -15.93 -1.53
CA PRO A 93 -5.24 -17.11 -1.32
C PRO A 93 -3.76 -16.72 -1.25
N ILE A 94 -3.04 -17.26 -0.27
CA ILE A 94 -1.67 -16.83 0.04
C ILE A 94 -0.72 -17.04 -1.14
N GLU A 95 -0.97 -18.04 -1.98
CA GLU A 95 -0.23 -18.34 -3.19
C GLU A 95 -0.41 -17.29 -4.31
N GLU A 96 -1.50 -16.50 -4.27
CA GLU A 96 -1.73 -15.41 -5.24
C GLU A 96 -0.92 -14.15 -4.91
N VAL A 97 -0.57 -13.94 -3.64
CA VAL A 97 0.13 -12.74 -3.18
C VAL A 97 1.49 -12.55 -3.89
N PRO A 98 2.38 -13.57 -3.98
CA PRO A 98 3.63 -13.46 -4.74
C PRO A 98 3.40 -13.22 -6.24
N ILE A 99 2.32 -13.79 -6.80
CA ILE A 99 1.99 -13.65 -8.23
C ILE A 99 1.59 -12.21 -8.56
N LEU A 100 0.87 -11.54 -7.65
CA LEU A 100 0.43 -10.15 -7.83
C LEU A 100 1.53 -9.13 -7.54
N GLN A 101 2.48 -9.45 -6.65
CA GLN A 101 3.59 -8.56 -6.30
C GLN A 101 4.39 -8.10 -7.53
N VAL A 102 4.83 -9.03 -8.37
CA VAL A 102 5.71 -8.71 -9.53
C VAL A 102 5.03 -7.76 -10.53
N PRO A 103 3.78 -7.98 -10.98
CA PRO A 103 3.05 -7.01 -11.79
C PRO A 103 2.93 -5.63 -11.13
N ILE A 104 2.60 -5.55 -9.84
CA ILE A 104 2.47 -4.26 -9.13
C ILE A 104 3.79 -3.49 -9.17
N ILE A 105 4.90 -4.16 -8.85
CA ILE A 105 6.25 -3.58 -8.91
C ILE A 105 6.56 -3.08 -10.32
N ARG A 106 6.29 -3.90 -11.35
CA ARG A 106 6.57 -3.54 -12.75
C ARG A 106 5.76 -2.33 -13.21
N ILE A 107 4.48 -2.24 -12.84
CA ILE A 107 3.63 -1.09 -13.18
C ILE A 107 4.13 0.18 -12.47
N CYS A 108 4.47 0.10 -11.18
CA CYS A 108 5.02 1.26 -10.47
C CYS A 108 6.33 1.74 -11.12
N ARG A 109 7.25 0.81 -11.41
CA ARG A 109 8.54 1.14 -12.05
C ARG A 109 8.36 1.73 -13.45
N SER A 110 7.41 1.23 -14.25
CA SER A 110 7.15 1.78 -15.59
C SER A 110 6.55 3.19 -15.54
N MET A 111 5.87 3.54 -14.44
CA MET A 111 5.36 4.89 -14.17
C MET A 111 6.38 5.81 -13.48
N GLY A 112 7.58 5.32 -13.16
CA GLY A 112 8.59 6.08 -12.40
C GLY A 112 8.21 6.30 -10.92
N LYS A 113 7.34 5.45 -10.37
CA LYS A 113 6.82 5.57 -9.00
C LYS A 113 7.52 4.60 -8.06
N ALA A 114 7.77 5.07 -6.83
CA ALA A 114 8.37 4.24 -5.79
C ALA A 114 7.41 3.10 -5.42
N VAL A 115 7.96 1.91 -5.17
CA VAL A 115 7.21 0.74 -4.70
C VAL A 115 7.91 0.12 -3.50
N ILE A 116 7.14 -0.16 -2.45
CA ILE A 116 7.59 -0.74 -1.19
C ILE A 116 6.98 -2.13 -1.07
N VAL A 117 7.79 -3.18 -0.89
CA VAL A 117 7.29 -4.50 -0.51
C VAL A 117 7.30 -4.57 1.01
N ALA A 118 6.13 -4.77 1.62
CA ALA A 118 5.97 -4.67 3.07
C ALA A 118 5.41 -5.94 3.69
N THR A 119 5.61 -6.05 5.01
CA THR A 119 5.17 -7.12 5.93
C THR A 119 5.79 -8.48 5.67
N ASN A 120 5.96 -9.29 6.71
CA ASN A 120 6.42 -10.68 6.65
C ASN A 120 7.77 -10.93 5.92
N MET A 121 8.64 -9.90 5.83
CA MET A 121 9.95 -10.02 5.17
C MET A 121 10.97 -10.79 6.06
N LEU A 122 10.95 -10.54 7.37
CA LEU A 122 11.86 -11.11 8.37
C LEU A 122 11.10 -11.47 9.66
N GLU A 123 9.93 -12.08 9.52
CA GLU A 123 8.98 -12.35 10.61
C GLU A 123 9.61 -13.18 11.75
N SER A 124 10.39 -14.20 11.40
CA SER A 124 11.08 -15.05 12.38
C SER A 124 12.07 -14.26 13.23
N MET A 125 12.56 -13.12 12.74
CA MET A 125 13.52 -12.30 13.47
C MET A 125 12.92 -11.52 14.64
N ILE A 126 11.59 -11.55 14.81
CA ILE A 126 10.92 -11.04 16.02
C ILE A 126 11.33 -11.89 17.24
N VAL A 127 11.53 -13.20 17.05
CA VAL A 127 11.82 -14.16 18.11
C VAL A 127 13.20 -14.81 18.00
N HIS A 128 13.86 -14.68 16.84
CA HIS A 128 15.17 -15.29 16.56
C HIS A 128 16.18 -14.25 16.06
N PRO A 129 17.48 -14.40 16.33
CA PRO A 129 18.49 -13.43 15.88
C PRO A 129 18.85 -13.55 14.39
N THR A 130 18.37 -14.57 13.68
CA THR A 130 18.72 -14.86 12.28
C THR A 130 17.48 -15.26 11.49
N PRO A 131 17.36 -14.84 10.22
CA PRO A 131 16.23 -15.20 9.38
C PRO A 131 16.32 -16.65 8.88
N THR A 132 15.17 -17.16 8.44
CA THR A 132 15.08 -18.43 7.73
C THR A 132 15.57 -18.29 6.29
N ARG A 133 15.88 -19.42 5.64
CA ARG A 133 16.21 -19.43 4.20
C ARG A 133 15.07 -18.92 3.33
N ALA A 134 13.82 -19.17 3.73
CA ALA A 134 12.64 -18.73 3.00
C ALA A 134 12.54 -17.19 3.00
N GLU A 135 12.76 -16.54 4.14
CA GLU A 135 12.75 -15.08 4.28
C GLU A 135 13.88 -14.40 3.50
N VAL A 136 15.10 -14.97 3.55
CA VAL A 136 16.21 -14.46 2.73
C VAL A 136 15.88 -14.57 1.24
N SER A 137 15.29 -15.68 0.81
CA SER A 137 14.87 -15.87 -0.58
C SER A 137 13.76 -14.90 -0.99
N ASP A 138 12.81 -14.63 -0.10
CA ASP A 138 11.69 -13.71 -0.32
C ASP A 138 12.19 -12.27 -0.56
N ILE A 139 13.13 -11.80 0.27
CA ILE A 139 13.76 -10.49 0.10
C ILE A 139 14.51 -10.38 -1.22
N ALA A 140 15.25 -11.41 -1.60
CA ALA A 140 16.00 -11.42 -2.86
C ALA A 140 15.07 -11.31 -4.09
N ILE A 141 13.87 -11.89 -4.02
CA ILE A 141 12.85 -11.81 -5.08
C ILE A 141 12.16 -10.43 -5.09
N ALA A 142 12.02 -9.79 -3.94
CA ALA A 142 11.42 -8.46 -3.84
C ALA A 142 12.29 -7.36 -4.50
N ASP A 143 13.61 -7.55 -4.52
CA ASP A 143 14.58 -6.59 -5.09
C ASP A 143 14.78 -6.75 -6.62
N SER A 144 14.49 -7.94 -7.16
CA SER A 144 14.67 -8.27 -8.58
C SER A 144 13.56 -7.71 -9.49
#